data_AF-A0A0D7ACC5-F1
#
_entry.id   AF-A0A0D7ACC5-F1
#
_cell.length_a   1.000
_cell.length_b   1.000
_cell.length_c   1.000
_cell.angle_alpha   90.00
_cell.angle_beta   90.00
_cell.angle_gamma   90.00
#
_symmetry.space_group_name_H-M   'P 1'
#
loop_
_entity.id
_entity.type
_entity.pdbx_description
1 polymer ?
#
loop_
_entity_poly.entity_id
_entity_poly.type
_entity_poly.pdbx_seq_one_letter_code
_entity_poly.pdbx_strand_id
1 'polypeptide(L)'
;KFGPRSALYISFGTVFTPSERPDVVETLIETLLAADPPFPFIFAGAYMQKSLAPEIHSRVQASGLGLLAEAFVPQQAILKHAATGWFLSHAGSNSTNEAILNCVPLILWPFSVDQPIIA
;
A
#
# COMPACT_ATOMS: atom_id res chain seq x y z
N LYS A 1 17.52 -5.67 2.89
CA LYS A 1 17.74 -5.88 1.44
C LYS A 1 17.85 -4.56 0.70
N PHE A 2 16.87 -3.64 0.82
CA PHE A 2 16.81 -2.42 0.00
C PHE A 2 17.18 -1.11 0.73
N GLY A 3 17.50 -1.17 2.03
CA GLY A 3 17.95 -0.02 2.82
C GLY A 3 16.81 0.70 3.58
N PRO A 4 17.13 1.80 4.29
CA PRO A 4 16.13 2.63 4.94
C PRO A 4 15.36 3.50 3.92
N ARG A 5 14.11 3.83 4.23
CA ARG A 5 13.22 4.66 3.39
C ARG A 5 13.16 4.21 1.93
N SER A 6 13.12 2.90 1.72
CA SER A 6 13.12 2.29 0.38
C SER A 6 11.77 1.67 0.00
N ALA A 7 10.88 1.43 0.97
CA ALA A 7 9.66 0.66 0.77
C ALA A 7 8.41 1.53 0.72
N LEU A 8 7.51 1.18 -0.19
CA LEU A 8 6.16 1.74 -0.26
C LEU A 8 5.20 0.91 0.58
N TYR A 9 4.56 1.55 1.55
CA TYR A 9 3.40 0.99 2.22
C TYR A 9 2.13 1.41 1.48
N ILE A 10 1.23 0.48 1.20
CA ILE A 10 -0.02 0.73 0.48
C ILE A 10 -1.17 0.23 1.34
N SER A 11 -2.09 1.12 1.71
CA SER A 11 -3.33 0.76 2.40
C SER A 11 -4.44 1.76 2.13
N PHE A 12 -5.62 1.25 1.81
CA PHE A 12 -6.83 2.05 1.61
C PHE A 12 -7.72 2.14 2.86
N GLY A 13 -7.14 1.84 4.03
CA GLY A 13 -7.86 1.79 5.29
C GLY A 13 -8.60 0.48 5.48
N THR A 14 -9.61 0.49 6.36
CA THR A 14 -10.32 -0.73 6.78
C THR A 14 -11.62 -0.97 6.02
N VAL A 15 -12.22 0.07 5.44
CA VAL A 15 -13.56 0.02 4.84
C VAL A 15 -13.51 0.14 3.32
N PHE A 16 -12.69 1.05 2.81
CA PHE A 16 -12.66 1.39 1.40
C PHE A 16 -11.55 0.67 0.67
N THR A 17 -11.87 0.25 -0.54
CA THR A 17 -10.90 -0.31 -1.47
C THR A 17 -11.49 -0.34 -2.89
N PRO A 18 -10.68 -0.36 -3.98
CA PRO A 18 -11.21 -0.36 -5.35
C PRO A 18 -11.78 -1.74 -5.77
N SER A 19 -12.73 -2.30 -5.01
CA SER A 19 -13.24 -3.66 -5.22
C SER A 19 -13.98 -3.86 -6.54
N GLU A 20 -14.59 -2.80 -7.08
CA GLU A 20 -15.25 -2.82 -8.40
C GLU A 20 -14.27 -2.69 -9.56
N ARG A 21 -13.05 -2.26 -9.28
CA ARG A 21 -11.97 -2.04 -10.25
C ARG A 21 -10.66 -2.64 -9.74
N PRO A 22 -10.59 -3.97 -9.51
CA PRO A 22 -9.36 -4.59 -9.03
C PRO A 22 -8.20 -4.36 -10.01
N ASP A 23 -8.49 -4.21 -11.31
CA ASP A 23 -7.55 -3.92 -12.38
C ASP A 23 -6.68 -2.67 -12.11
N VAL A 24 -7.19 -1.65 -11.41
CA VAL A 24 -6.38 -0.47 -11.09
C VAL A 24 -5.32 -0.76 -10.01
N VAL A 25 -5.62 -1.66 -9.07
CA VAL A 25 -4.66 -2.11 -8.06
C VAL A 25 -3.65 -3.09 -8.66
N GLU A 26 -4.11 -3.96 -9.56
CA GLU A 26 -3.24 -4.87 -10.32
C GLU A 26 -2.24 -4.07 -11.16
N THR A 27 -2.70 -3.06 -11.91
CA THR A 27 -1.83 -2.18 -12.69
C THR A 27 -0.80 -1.46 -11.83
N LEU A 28 -1.20 -0.98 -10.64
CA LEU A 28 -0.27 -0.41 -9.66
C LEU A 28 0.79 -1.43 -9.25
N ILE A 29 0.40 -2.64 -8.87
CA ILE A 29 1.32 -3.71 -8.47
C ILE A 29 2.28 -4.05 -9.62
N GLU A 30 1.78 -4.22 -10.83
CA GLU A 30 2.60 -4.52 -12.01
C GLU A 30 3.61 -3.41 -12.30
N THR A 31 3.19 -2.15 -12.17
CA THR A 31 4.07 -0.98 -12.32
C THR A 31 5.19 -1.00 -11.30
N LEU A 32 4.89 -1.35 -10.03
CA LEU A 32 5.90 -1.47 -8.97
C LEU A 32 6.87 -2.64 -9.23
N LEU A 33 6.37 -3.76 -9.76
CA LEU A 33 7.19 -4.92 -10.13
C LEU A 33 8.10 -4.65 -11.33
N ALA A 34 7.69 -3.78 -12.25
CA ALA A 34 8.45 -3.39 -13.43
C ALA A 34 9.40 -2.20 -13.18
N ALA A 35 9.36 -1.59 -11.99
CA ALA A 35 10.17 -0.42 -11.67
C ALA A 35 11.68 -0.75 -11.65
N ASP A 36 12.46 0.14 -12.25
CA ASP A 36 13.93 0.14 -12.22
C ASP A 36 14.42 1.53 -11.74
N PRO A 37 15.08 1.63 -10.57
CA PRO A 37 15.51 0.55 -9.69
C PRO A 37 14.36 -0.19 -8.98
N PRO A 38 14.57 -1.42 -8.47
CA PRO A 38 13.54 -2.21 -7.80
C PRO A 38 12.92 -1.48 -6.62
N PHE A 39 11.59 -1.47 -6.56
CA PHE A 39 10.83 -0.70 -5.58
C PHE A 39 10.01 -1.62 -4.65
N PRO A 40 10.53 -1.96 -3.46
CA PRO A 40 9.85 -2.90 -2.58
C PRO A 40 8.58 -2.30 -1.99
N PHE A 41 7.56 -3.13 -1.78
CA PHE A 41 6.28 -2.65 -1.26
C PHE A 41 5.56 -3.65 -0.36
N ILE A 42 4.64 -3.12 0.45
CA ILE A 42 3.69 -3.90 1.23
C ILE A 42 2.30 -3.43 0.86
N PHE A 43 1.45 -4.34 0.37
CA PHE A 43 0.04 -4.08 0.12
C PHE A 43 -0.81 -4.65 1.25
N ALA A 44 -1.32 -3.77 2.12
CA ALA A 44 -2.21 -4.09 3.21
C ALA A 44 -3.67 -3.83 2.84
N GLY A 45 -4.21 -4.72 2.01
CA GLY A 45 -5.60 -4.73 1.55
C GLY A 45 -6.23 -6.10 1.73
N ALA A 46 -6.31 -6.60 2.98
CA ALA A 46 -6.75 -7.96 3.29
C ALA A 46 -8.06 -8.36 2.58
N TYR A 47 -9.03 -7.43 2.50
CA TYR A 47 -10.31 -7.68 1.83
C TYR A 47 -10.22 -7.73 0.30
N MET A 48 -9.22 -7.07 -0.31
CA MET A 48 -9.03 -7.04 -1.78
C MET A 48 -8.31 -8.23 -2.34
N GLN A 49 -7.53 -8.93 -1.53
CA GLN A 49 -6.61 -9.92 -2.07
C GLN A 49 -7.31 -11.03 -2.85
N LYS A 50 -8.54 -11.36 -2.44
CA LYS A 50 -9.42 -12.32 -3.12
C LYS A 50 -9.94 -11.82 -4.47
N SER A 51 -9.93 -10.51 -4.68
CA SER A 51 -10.35 -9.86 -5.93
C SER A 51 -9.21 -9.70 -6.93
N LEU A 52 -7.95 -9.88 -6.51
CA LEU A 52 -6.79 -9.84 -7.39
C LEU A 52 -6.64 -11.17 -8.15
N ALA A 53 -6.24 -11.10 -9.41
CA ALA A 53 -5.95 -12.27 -10.23
C ALA A 53 -4.87 -13.16 -9.58
N PRO A 54 -4.99 -14.50 -9.62
CA PRO A 54 -4.00 -15.42 -9.04
C PRO A 54 -2.58 -15.23 -9.59
N GLU A 55 -2.46 -14.75 -10.82
CA GLU A 55 -1.16 -14.46 -11.44
C GLU A 55 -0.44 -13.29 -10.77
N ILE A 56 -1.17 -12.30 -10.26
CA ILE A 56 -0.58 -11.17 -9.51
C ILE A 56 0.06 -11.67 -8.23
N HIS A 57 -0.62 -12.55 -7.48
CA HIS A 57 -0.07 -13.19 -6.29
C HIS A 57 1.23 -13.94 -6.60
N SER A 58 1.20 -14.75 -7.66
CA SER A 58 2.33 -15.57 -8.10
C SER A 58 3.52 -14.70 -8.52
N ARG A 59 3.28 -13.62 -9.25
CA ARG A 59 4.31 -12.68 -9.70
C ARG A 59 4.93 -11.91 -8.53
N VAL A 60 4.13 -11.44 -7.58
CA VAL A 60 4.65 -10.75 -6.39
C VAL A 60 5.53 -11.71 -5.58
N GLN A 61 5.07 -12.94 -5.34
CA GLN A 61 5.86 -13.94 -4.61
C GLN A 61 7.18 -14.27 -5.32
N ALA A 62 7.14 -14.51 -6.64
CA ALA A 62 8.33 -14.83 -7.43
C ALA A 62 9.35 -13.68 -7.48
N SER A 63 8.89 -12.42 -7.47
CA SER A 63 9.77 -11.25 -7.50
C SER A 63 10.61 -11.07 -6.23
N GLY A 64 10.07 -11.47 -5.08
CA GLY A 64 10.64 -11.14 -3.77
C GLY A 64 10.79 -9.62 -3.53
N LEU A 65 9.98 -8.79 -4.20
CA LEU A 65 9.92 -7.34 -4.07
C LEU A 65 8.73 -6.86 -3.22
N GLY A 66 7.60 -7.57 -3.31
CA GLY A 66 6.36 -7.19 -2.65
C GLY A 66 5.91 -8.18 -1.58
N LEU A 67 5.15 -7.69 -0.61
CA LEU A 67 4.35 -8.51 0.30
C LEU A 67 2.88 -8.13 0.16
N LEU A 68 2.03 -9.11 -0.16
CA LEU A 68 0.58 -8.96 -0.12
C LEU A 68 0.11 -9.48 1.25
N ALA A 69 -0.33 -8.59 2.16
CA ALA A 69 -0.80 -9.01 3.49
C ALA A 69 -2.25 -9.54 3.50
N GLU A 70 -2.41 -10.83 3.76
CA GLU A 70 -3.71 -11.55 3.79
C GLU A 70 -4.61 -11.20 5.00
N ALA A 71 -4.02 -10.60 6.03
CA ALA A 71 -4.71 -10.24 7.27
C ALA A 71 -4.48 -8.78 7.63
N PHE A 72 -5.23 -8.30 8.63
CA PHE A 72 -4.99 -6.98 9.22
C PHE A 72 -3.54 -6.87 9.70
N VAL A 73 -2.88 -5.76 9.39
CA VAL A 73 -1.49 -5.51 9.74
C VAL A 73 -1.37 -4.43 10.81
N PRO A 74 -0.32 -4.46 11.65
CA PRO A 74 -0.05 -3.38 12.60
C PRO A 74 0.47 -2.14 11.85
N GLN A 75 -0.43 -1.35 11.24
CA GLN A 75 -0.11 -0.20 10.39
C GLN A 75 0.90 0.76 11.04
N GLN A 76 0.71 1.13 12.32
CA GLN A 76 1.65 1.99 13.04
C GLN A 76 3.06 1.40 13.13
N ALA A 77 3.18 0.08 13.31
CA ALA A 77 4.50 -0.58 13.34
C ALA A 77 5.16 -0.56 11.96
N ILE A 78 4.39 -0.70 10.89
CA ILE A 78 4.88 -0.56 9.51
C ILE A 78 5.34 0.88 9.25
N LEU A 79 4.53 1.88 9.59
CA LEU A 79 4.87 3.29 9.40
C LEU A 79 6.11 3.70 10.19
N LYS A 80 6.30 3.15 11.39
CA LYS A 80 7.49 3.39 12.22
C LYS A 80 8.74 2.66 11.73
N HIS A 81 8.60 1.64 10.88
CA HIS A 81 9.72 0.82 10.45
C HIS A 81 10.69 1.61 9.56
N ALA A 82 11.99 1.51 9.83
CA ALA A 82 13.02 2.31 9.13
C ALA A 82 13.06 2.13 7.61
N ALA A 83 12.55 1.00 7.10
CA ALA A 83 12.46 0.75 5.65
C ALA A 83 11.33 1.52 4.97
N THR A 84 10.30 1.96 5.70
CA THR A 84 9.14 2.66 5.13
C THR A 84 9.55 4.04 4.67
N GLY A 85 9.45 4.27 3.36
CA GLY A 85 9.80 5.54 2.72
C GLY A 85 8.59 6.36 2.32
N TRP A 86 7.49 5.71 1.96
CA TRP A 86 6.26 6.36 1.50
C TRP A 86 5.03 5.57 1.92
N PHE A 87 3.90 6.25 2.03
CA PHE A 87 2.60 5.66 2.29
C PHE A 87 1.60 6.08 1.21
N LEU A 88 1.21 5.15 0.35
CA LEU A 88 0.04 5.30 -0.50
C LEU A 88 -1.22 5.03 0.32
N SER A 89 -1.99 6.09 0.55
CA SER A 89 -3.10 6.11 1.50
C SER A 89 -4.36 6.64 0.85
N HIS A 90 -5.51 6.09 1.27
CA HIS A 90 -6.83 6.65 1.00
C HIS A 90 -7.11 8.03 1.64
N ALA A 91 -6.16 8.64 2.36
CA ALA A 91 -6.33 9.91 3.05
C ALA A 91 -7.36 9.94 4.20
N GLY A 92 -7.75 8.79 4.76
CA GLY A 92 -8.61 8.79 5.95
C GLY A 92 -7.91 9.42 7.16
N SER A 93 -8.63 10.20 7.97
CA SER A 93 -8.07 11.02 9.06
C SER A 93 -7.09 10.28 9.99
N ASN A 94 -7.42 9.06 10.41
CA ASN A 94 -6.52 8.27 11.28
C ASN A 94 -5.21 7.90 10.55
N SER A 95 -5.30 7.36 9.33
CA SER A 95 -4.10 6.99 8.56
C SER A 95 -3.23 8.20 8.22
N THR A 96 -3.83 9.34 7.92
CA THR A 96 -3.10 10.60 7.68
C THR A 96 -2.35 11.05 8.93
N ASN A 97 -3.02 11.05 10.10
CA ASN A 97 -2.37 11.40 11.37
C ASN A 97 -1.22 10.45 11.72
N GLU A 98 -1.40 9.14 11.52
CA GLU A 98 -0.33 8.16 11.77
C GLU A 98 0.89 8.38 10.87
N ALA A 99 0.66 8.74 9.60
CA ALA A 99 1.75 9.06 8.67
C ALA A 99 2.52 10.30 9.11
N ILE A 100 1.80 11.36 9.50
CA ILE A 100 2.37 12.62 10.00
C ILE A 100 3.21 12.35 11.26
N LEU A 101 2.67 11.59 12.23
CA LEU A 101 3.37 11.26 13.47
C LEU A 101 4.66 10.45 13.25
N ASN A 102 4.73 9.69 12.15
CA ASN A 102 5.92 8.91 11.79
C ASN A 102 6.80 9.61 10.73
N CYS A 103 6.47 10.85 10.34
CA CYS A 103 7.16 11.61 9.29
C CYS A 103 7.29 10.84 7.97
N VAL A 104 6.25 10.07 7.60
CA VAL A 104 6.20 9.31 6.35
C VAL A 104 5.47 10.13 5.27
N PRO A 105 6.12 10.46 4.15
CA PRO A 105 5.48 11.10 3.00
C PRO A 105 4.27 10.32 2.49
N LEU A 106 3.21 11.05 2.16
CA LEU A 106 1.94 10.49 1.69
C LEU A 106 1.81 10.61 0.17
N ILE A 107 1.29 9.55 -0.45
CA ILE A 107 0.73 9.55 -1.81
C ILE A 107 -0.77 9.31 -1.64
N LEU A 108 -1.61 10.26 -2.05
CA LEU A 108 -3.02 10.27 -1.65
C LEU A 108 -3.91 9.79 -2.79
N TRP A 109 -4.75 8.81 -2.48
CA TRP A 109 -5.76 8.24 -3.37
C TRP A 109 -7.12 8.22 -2.66
N PRO A 110 -7.79 9.38 -2.52
CA PRO A 110 -9.03 9.47 -1.76
C PRO A 110 -10.21 8.79 -2.48
N PHE A 111 -11.17 8.29 -1.70
CA PHE A 111 -12.43 7.70 -2.19
C PHE A 111 -13.67 8.48 -1.74
N SER A 112 -13.90 8.62 -0.43
CA SER A 112 -15.17 9.15 0.09
C SER A 112 -15.04 9.76 1.49
N VAL A 113 -16.15 10.29 2.03
CA VAL A 113 -16.27 10.90 3.35
C VAL A 113 -15.32 12.09 3.51
N ASP A 114 -14.35 12.01 4.41
CA ASP A 114 -13.38 13.04 4.75
C ASP A 114 -12.16 13.02 3.81
N GLN A 115 -11.94 11.90 3.12
CA GLN A 115 -10.72 11.62 2.36
C GLN A 115 -10.39 12.69 1.31
N PRO A 116 -11.33 13.19 0.47
CA PRO A 116 -11.01 14.19 -0.54
C PRO A 116 -10.72 15.58 0.04
N ILE A 117 -11.17 15.87 1.26
CA ILE A 117 -10.90 17.16 1.93
C ILE A 117 -9.53 17.12 2.62
N ILE A 118 -9.12 15.95 3.08
CA ILE A 118 -7.82 15.73 3.72
C ILE A 118 -6.69 15.66 2.68
N ALA A 119 -6.98 15.15 1.47
CA ALA A 119 -6.03 15.03 0.38
C ALA A 119 -5.65 16.38 -0.26
#